data_AF-A0A417UBP5-F1
#
_entry.id   AF-A0A417UBP5-F1
#
_cell.length_a   1.000
_cell.length_b   1.000
_cell.length_c   1.000
_cell.angle_alpha   90.00
_cell.angle_beta   90.00
_cell.angle_gamma   90.00
#
_symmetry.space_group_name_H-M   'P 1'
#
loop_
_entity.id
_entity.type
_entity.pdbx_description
1 polymer ?
#
loop_
_entity_poly.entity_id
_entity_poly.type
_entity_poly.pdbx_seq_one_letter_code
_entity_poly.pdbx_strand_id
1 'polypeptide(L)'
;MKHLKESPFFFLLMLSGILFTILAAIGKNNIYRDQQYHPEKGPLLSILFTAMNEDIYPWQLFADAQAVETEGSAVNPAEDDQNGQNVDQTSESGQNTDDTSDSAKDTGEGNDTASGSDSTAGNSTVSGNNAAQEKEDDAAGGMPQEEPPYGENRPEPLRGSTEEEYLSHISADIYGDAGVQKAAEYPFVAVDESYFDDALFIGDSRTVGLHDYTDLSEHADFLCKTSLTIYKVLDENFKGMGTVEEVLKKKQYGKIYIMVGINELGRGTTEDFMAKYTEVVDTLHEWDPDARIIIQGIMKVSKKKDTEDKVFNNSNITGRNHAIATLADNYHIFYIDMNEAVCDEEGNLNAEYTHDQIHLLGMYNDLWKDFLMTKGISG
;
A
#
# COMPACT_ATOMS: atom_id res chain seq x y z
N MET A 1 18.89 -9.74 -46.80
CA MET A 1 17.92 -10.22 -45.79
C MET A 1 18.47 -11.41 -44.98
N LYS A 2 19.62 -11.27 -44.30
CA LYS A 2 20.18 -12.33 -43.43
C LYS A 2 20.26 -11.95 -41.93
N HIS A 3 20.05 -10.68 -41.57
CA HIS A 3 20.12 -10.21 -40.17
C HIS A 3 18.76 -10.08 -39.47
N LEU A 4 17.65 -10.41 -40.13
CA LEU A 4 16.31 -10.34 -39.54
C LEU A 4 15.94 -11.57 -38.71
N LYS A 5 16.72 -12.67 -38.77
CA LYS A 5 16.41 -13.94 -38.08
C LYS A 5 16.93 -14.06 -36.64
N GLU A 6 17.73 -13.10 -36.15
CA GLU A 6 18.41 -13.19 -34.86
C GLU A 6 17.85 -12.25 -33.79
N SER A 7 16.80 -11.47 -34.09
CA SER A 7 16.19 -10.54 -33.12
C SER A 7 14.77 -10.98 -32.77
N PRO A 8 14.58 -11.79 -31.71
CA PRO A 8 13.24 -12.17 -31.24
C PRO A 8 12.39 -10.94 -30.86
N PHE A 9 13.04 -9.87 -30.38
CA PHE A 9 12.38 -8.59 -30.11
C PHE A 9 11.84 -7.92 -31.38
N PHE A 10 12.60 -7.94 -32.49
CA PHE A 10 12.13 -7.40 -33.76
C PHE A 10 10.93 -8.19 -34.32
N PHE A 11 10.93 -9.53 -34.16
CA PHE A 11 9.78 -10.35 -34.53
C PHE A 11 8.56 -10.07 -33.65
N LEU A 12 8.75 -9.91 -32.34
CA LEU A 12 7.68 -9.55 -31.42
C LEU A 12 7.07 -8.19 -31.79
N LEU A 13 7.90 -7.20 -32.10
CA LEU A 13 7.47 -5.88 -32.58
C LEU A 13 6.74 -5.94 -33.92
N MET A 14 7.21 -6.75 -34.88
CA MET A 14 6.48 -6.94 -36.14
C MET A 14 5.14 -7.64 -35.91
N LEU A 15 5.11 -8.68 -35.07
CA LEU A 15 3.88 -9.43 -34.78
C LEU A 15 2.86 -8.57 -34.04
N SER A 16 3.29 -7.79 -33.05
CA SER A 16 2.41 -6.84 -32.35
C SER A 16 1.91 -5.74 -33.29
N GLY A 17 2.78 -5.19 -34.15
CA GLY A 17 2.40 -4.22 -35.16
C GLY A 17 1.36 -4.77 -36.15
N ILE A 18 1.52 -6.02 -36.62
CA ILE A 18 0.56 -6.70 -37.49
C ILE A 18 -0.75 -6.95 -36.75
N LEU A 19 -0.70 -7.49 -35.53
CA LEU A 19 -1.88 -7.75 -34.70
C LEU A 19 -2.70 -6.49 -34.48
N PHE A 20 -2.05 -5.40 -34.06
CA PHE A 20 -2.75 -4.15 -33.81
C PHE A 20 -3.25 -3.50 -35.11
N THR A 21 -2.57 -3.69 -36.24
CA THR A 21 -3.08 -3.25 -37.54
C THR A 21 -4.36 -4.01 -37.93
N ILE A 22 -4.43 -5.31 -37.63
CA ILE A 22 -5.64 -6.12 -37.83
C ILE A 22 -6.77 -5.64 -36.90
N LEU A 23 -6.48 -5.39 -35.62
CA LEU A 23 -7.47 -4.87 -34.67
C LEU A 23 -7.99 -3.49 -35.09
N ALA A 24 -7.11 -2.60 -35.55
CA ALA A 24 -7.50 -1.32 -36.13
C ALA A 24 -8.42 -1.50 -37.36
N ALA A 25 -8.12 -2.47 -38.24
CA ALA A 25 -8.95 -2.77 -39.40
C ALA A 25 -10.34 -3.31 -39.02
N ILE A 26 -10.41 -4.20 -38.02
CA ILE A 26 -11.68 -4.76 -37.51
C ILE A 26 -12.50 -3.66 -36.84
N GLY A 27 -11.88 -2.87 -35.96
CA GLY A 27 -12.57 -1.84 -35.18
C GLY A 27 -12.91 -0.57 -35.94
N LYS A 28 -12.27 -0.32 -37.10
CA LYS A 28 -12.53 0.86 -37.93
C LYS A 28 -14.01 1.03 -38.30
N ASN A 29 -14.76 -0.06 -38.43
CA ASN A 29 -16.19 -0.02 -38.74
C ASN A 29 -17.08 -0.22 -37.49
N ASN A 30 -16.50 -0.33 -36.30
CA ASN A 30 -17.19 -0.51 -35.03
C ASN A 30 -16.72 0.54 -34.00
N ILE A 31 -15.98 0.15 -32.97
CA ILE A 31 -15.59 1.01 -31.85
C ILE A 31 -14.71 2.21 -32.27
N TYR A 32 -14.07 2.15 -33.44
CA TYR A 32 -13.26 3.24 -33.99
C TYR A 32 -13.93 3.99 -35.14
N ARG A 33 -15.25 3.83 -35.34
CA ARG A 33 -15.95 4.42 -36.50
C ARG A 33 -15.86 5.94 -36.55
N ASP A 34 -15.81 6.57 -35.38
CA ASP A 34 -15.79 8.03 -35.25
C ASP A 34 -14.35 8.59 -35.22
N GLN A 35 -13.34 7.71 -35.29
CA GLN A 35 -11.92 8.09 -35.33
C GLN A 35 -11.52 8.55 -36.74
N GLN A 36 -10.91 9.74 -36.83
CA GLN A 36 -10.43 10.24 -38.11
C GLN A 36 -9.18 9.48 -38.58
N TYR A 37 -9.29 8.82 -39.73
CA TYR A 37 -8.17 8.13 -40.36
C TYR A 37 -7.73 8.81 -41.65
N HIS A 38 -6.47 9.26 -41.66
CA HIS A 38 -5.81 9.87 -42.81
C HIS A 38 -4.63 8.97 -43.26
N PRO A 39 -4.78 8.17 -44.33
CA PRO A 39 -3.71 7.30 -44.84
C PRO A 39 -2.39 8.04 -45.13
N GLU A 40 -2.48 9.33 -45.44
CA GLU A 40 -1.35 10.23 -45.71
C GLU A 40 -0.61 10.71 -44.46
N LYS A 41 -1.20 10.60 -43.26
CA LYS A 41 -0.62 11.06 -41.99
C LYS A 41 -0.08 9.92 -41.12
N GLY A 42 -0.44 8.66 -41.40
CA GLY A 42 0.02 7.53 -40.60
C GLY A 42 -0.50 6.17 -41.05
N PRO A 43 0.09 5.07 -40.53
CA PRO A 43 -0.39 3.71 -40.77
C PRO A 43 -1.76 3.49 -40.13
N LEU A 44 -2.53 2.51 -40.61
CA LEU A 44 -3.87 2.19 -40.09
C LEU A 44 -3.91 1.98 -38.56
N LEU A 45 -2.83 1.44 -38.00
CA LEU A 45 -2.61 1.30 -36.57
C LEU A 45 -2.73 2.62 -35.79
N SER A 46 -2.48 3.78 -36.42
CA SER A 46 -2.56 5.08 -35.74
C SER A 46 -3.94 5.36 -35.14
N ILE A 47 -5.00 4.78 -35.72
CA ILE A 47 -6.36 4.87 -35.20
C ILE A 47 -6.43 4.42 -33.73
N LEU A 48 -5.68 3.36 -33.36
CA LEU A 48 -5.68 2.87 -31.98
C LEU A 48 -5.13 3.91 -31.00
N PHE A 49 -4.06 4.61 -31.37
CA PHE A 49 -3.44 5.60 -30.50
C PHE A 49 -4.31 6.85 -30.36
N THR A 50 -5.00 7.26 -31.43
CA THR A 50 -5.98 8.35 -31.35
C THR A 50 -7.18 7.94 -30.49
N ALA A 51 -7.69 6.72 -30.68
CA ALA A 51 -8.80 6.17 -29.90
C ALA A 51 -8.44 6.01 -28.41
N MET A 52 -7.22 5.57 -28.09
CA MET A 52 -6.74 5.45 -26.70
C MET A 52 -6.65 6.80 -25.98
N ASN A 53 -6.42 7.90 -26.72
CA ASN A 53 -6.46 9.25 -26.15
C ASN A 53 -7.90 9.70 -25.79
N GLU A 54 -8.91 8.95 -26.24
CA GLU A 54 -10.34 9.14 -25.97
C GLU A 54 -10.92 7.95 -25.17
N ASP A 55 -10.06 7.19 -24.47
CA ASP A 55 -10.43 6.02 -23.65
C ASP A 55 -11.12 4.85 -24.40
N ILE A 56 -10.89 4.76 -25.72
CA ILE A 56 -11.37 3.66 -26.56
C ILE A 56 -10.22 2.68 -26.84
N TYR A 57 -10.30 1.49 -26.24
CA TYR A 57 -9.21 0.52 -26.22
C TYR A 57 -9.50 -0.73 -27.08
N PRO A 58 -8.47 -1.41 -27.64
CA PRO A 58 -8.65 -2.57 -28.53
C PRO A 58 -9.40 -3.76 -27.93
N TRP A 59 -9.32 -3.97 -26.62
CA TRP A 59 -10.03 -5.06 -25.95
C TRP A 59 -11.56 -4.83 -25.91
N GLN A 60 -12.03 -3.59 -26.05
CA GLN A 60 -13.47 -3.29 -26.13
C GLN A 60 -14.12 -3.86 -27.39
N LEU A 61 -13.35 -4.25 -28.43
CA LEU A 61 -13.87 -4.99 -29.59
C LEU A 61 -14.54 -6.31 -29.20
N PHE A 62 -14.16 -6.85 -28.04
CA PHE A 62 -14.65 -8.11 -27.54
C PHE A 62 -15.69 -7.92 -26.42
N ALA A 63 -16.02 -6.68 -26.05
CA ALA A 63 -17.07 -6.40 -25.08
C ALA A 63 -18.46 -6.82 -25.63
N ASP A 64 -18.74 -6.57 -26.92
CA ASP A 64 -20.00 -7.01 -27.55
C ASP A 64 -20.07 -8.54 -27.79
N ALA A 65 -18.91 -9.23 -27.84
CA ALA A 65 -18.89 -10.69 -27.89
C ALA A 65 -19.27 -11.32 -26.54
N GLN A 66 -19.17 -10.57 -25.44
CA GLN A 66 -19.72 -10.95 -24.13
C GLN A 66 -21.19 -10.54 -23.99
N ALA A 67 -21.67 -9.56 -24.77
CA ALA A 67 -23.03 -9.02 -24.68
C ALA A 67 -24.11 -9.78 -25.48
N VAL A 68 -23.79 -10.89 -26.17
CA VAL A 68 -24.81 -11.77 -26.78
C VAL A 68 -25.69 -12.46 -25.70
N GLU A 69 -25.32 -12.40 -24.42
CA GLU A 69 -26.17 -12.92 -23.33
C GLU A 69 -27.05 -11.88 -22.62
N THR A 70 -26.92 -10.58 -22.88
CA THR A 70 -27.72 -9.58 -22.13
C THR A 70 -28.05 -8.36 -22.98
N GLU A 71 -29.19 -8.45 -23.68
CA GLU A 71 -29.91 -7.28 -24.20
C GLU A 71 -30.38 -6.39 -23.04
N GLY A 72 -30.27 -5.06 -23.20
CA GLY A 72 -31.05 -4.13 -22.40
C GLY A 72 -30.52 -2.71 -22.31
N SER A 73 -31.06 -1.83 -23.16
CA SER A 73 -31.37 -0.41 -22.89
C SER A 73 -30.26 0.48 -22.33
N ALA A 74 -29.61 1.31 -23.14
CA ALA A 74 -30.06 2.66 -23.56
C ALA A 74 -29.69 3.81 -22.59
N VAL A 75 -29.23 4.90 -23.23
CA VAL A 75 -29.29 6.32 -22.84
C VAL A 75 -27.99 6.97 -22.28
N ASN A 76 -27.29 7.64 -23.21
CA ASN A 76 -26.45 8.86 -23.08
C ASN A 76 -27.34 10.11 -22.70
N PRO A 77 -26.86 11.36 -22.42
CA PRO A 77 -25.48 11.90 -22.39
C PRO A 77 -25.19 13.05 -21.34
N ALA A 78 -23.95 13.56 -21.36
CA ALA A 78 -23.49 14.98 -21.33
C ALA A 78 -23.73 15.95 -20.15
N GLU A 79 -22.66 16.70 -19.80
CA GLU A 79 -22.47 18.18 -19.71
C GLU A 79 -21.16 18.43 -18.90
N ASP A 80 -20.10 19.15 -19.34
CA ASP A 80 -19.84 20.53 -19.80
C ASP A 80 -19.70 21.60 -18.66
N ASP A 81 -18.85 22.62 -18.92
CA ASP A 81 -18.46 23.81 -18.11
C ASP A 81 -17.32 23.72 -17.07
N GLN A 82 -16.59 24.80 -16.70
CA GLN A 82 -15.93 25.92 -17.39
C GLN A 82 -15.04 26.66 -16.35
N ASN A 83 -13.81 27.03 -16.77
CA ASN A 83 -13.15 28.35 -16.61
C ASN A 83 -12.76 29.01 -15.25
N GLY A 84 -11.53 29.58 -15.20
CA GLY A 84 -11.15 30.85 -14.52
C GLY A 84 -10.25 30.77 -13.26
N GLN A 85 -8.91 30.96 -13.30
CA GLN A 85 -8.13 32.24 -13.22
C GLN A 85 -8.42 33.15 -11.99
N ASN A 86 -7.49 33.77 -11.22
CA ASN A 86 -6.03 33.93 -11.21
C ASN A 86 -5.62 34.84 -9.99
N VAL A 87 -4.30 34.95 -9.70
CA VAL A 87 -3.50 36.10 -9.16
C VAL A 87 -3.07 36.19 -7.66
N ASP A 88 -1.73 36.14 -7.47
CA ASP A 88 -0.78 36.94 -6.60
C ASP A 88 -0.79 36.84 -5.05
N GLN A 89 0.31 37.05 -4.28
CA GLN A 89 1.76 37.32 -4.49
C GLN A 89 2.50 37.27 -3.12
N THR A 90 3.84 37.06 -3.14
CA THR A 90 4.93 37.58 -2.22
C THR A 90 4.92 37.21 -0.72
N SER A 91 5.89 36.48 -0.14
CA SER A 91 7.34 36.70 0.11
C SER A 91 7.68 37.64 1.27
N GLU A 92 8.33 37.11 2.33
CA GLU A 92 9.66 37.51 2.87
C GLU A 92 9.87 37.20 4.37
N SER A 93 11.15 36.97 4.64
CA SER A 93 11.89 36.56 5.84
C SER A 93 11.96 37.55 7.01
N GLY A 94 12.35 37.05 8.19
CA GLY A 94 12.95 37.84 9.27
C GLY A 94 13.64 36.98 10.33
N GLN A 95 14.97 37.05 10.37
CA GLN A 95 15.89 36.54 11.41
C GLN A 95 16.07 37.52 12.60
N ASN A 96 16.79 37.02 13.62
CA ASN A 96 17.59 37.68 14.69
C ASN A 96 16.96 37.68 16.10
N THR A 97 17.66 37.49 17.23
CA THR A 97 19.09 37.27 17.59
C THR A 97 19.20 37.03 19.12
N ASP A 98 20.29 36.37 19.55
CA ASP A 98 21.06 36.52 20.81
C ASP A 98 20.37 36.17 22.17
N ASP A 99 21.03 35.65 23.21
CA ASP A 99 22.42 35.80 23.62
C ASP A 99 22.81 34.79 24.74
N THR A 100 24.11 34.44 24.83
CA THR A 100 24.92 34.05 26.03
C THR A 100 24.55 32.82 26.90
N SER A 101 25.43 32.10 27.60
CA SER A 101 26.88 31.80 27.62
C SER A 101 27.15 31.00 28.91
N ASP A 102 28.25 30.23 28.92
CA ASP A 102 28.94 29.62 30.08
C ASP A 102 28.36 28.37 30.77
N SER A 103 29.13 27.40 31.27
CA SER A 103 30.52 26.92 31.08
C SER A 103 30.77 25.87 32.18
N ALA A 104 31.59 24.85 31.85
CA ALA A 104 32.45 24.04 32.74
C ALA A 104 31.78 22.95 33.62
N LYS A 105 32.12 21.66 33.38
CA LYS A 105 33.15 20.82 34.08
C LYS A 105 32.70 20.45 35.51
N ASP A 106 32.84 19.23 36.01
CA ASP A 106 33.97 18.31 35.92
C ASP A 106 33.60 16.96 36.59
N THR A 107 34.35 15.92 36.23
CA THR A 107 34.79 14.72 37.01
C THR A 107 33.78 13.91 37.85
N GLY A 108 33.83 12.58 37.89
CA GLY A 108 34.80 11.59 37.41
C GLY A 108 34.54 10.25 38.11
N GLU A 109 34.95 9.16 37.44
CA GLU A 109 35.49 7.88 37.96
C GLU A 109 34.76 7.13 39.11
N GLY A 110 34.55 5.82 39.08
CA GLY A 110 35.04 4.73 38.24
C GLY A 110 34.90 3.39 38.99
N ASN A 111 34.92 2.27 38.23
CA ASN A 111 35.30 0.89 38.60
C ASN A 111 34.48 0.15 39.70
N ASP A 112 34.27 -1.17 39.69
CA ASP A 112 34.83 -2.28 38.90
C ASP A 112 34.07 -3.60 39.17
N THR A 113 34.08 -4.49 38.18
CA THR A 113 34.11 -5.97 38.19
C THR A 113 33.12 -6.89 38.95
N ALA A 114 32.32 -7.60 38.15
CA ALA A 114 32.42 -9.04 37.80
C ALA A 114 32.06 -10.19 38.79
N SER A 115 31.11 -11.00 38.29
CA SER A 115 31.09 -12.48 38.21
C SER A 115 30.67 -13.33 39.40
N GLY A 116 29.77 -14.30 39.14
CA GLY A 116 29.62 -15.51 39.94
C GLY A 116 28.21 -16.12 40.00
N SER A 117 27.94 -17.06 39.09
CA SER A 117 26.86 -18.05 39.14
C SER A 117 26.91 -18.95 40.38
N ASP A 118 25.77 -19.36 40.95
CA ASP A 118 25.30 -20.77 40.98
C ASP A 118 23.92 -20.92 41.63
N SER A 119 23.24 -21.97 41.19
CA SER A 119 21.96 -22.56 41.57
C SER A 119 21.75 -22.86 43.07
N THR A 120 20.49 -22.85 43.53
CA THR A 120 19.85 -23.99 44.23
C THR A 120 18.37 -23.74 44.57
N ALA A 121 17.59 -24.81 44.41
CA ALA A 121 16.18 -24.92 44.72
C ALA A 121 15.89 -24.89 46.24
N GLY A 122 14.72 -24.35 46.60
CA GLY A 122 14.21 -24.39 47.98
C GLY A 122 12.71 -24.10 48.03
N ASN A 123 11.91 -25.16 47.97
CA ASN A 123 10.46 -25.17 48.14
C ASN A 123 10.09 -24.78 49.59
N SER A 124 9.12 -23.87 49.77
CA SER A 124 8.33 -23.80 51.01
C SER A 124 6.97 -23.16 50.77
N THR A 125 5.95 -24.02 50.72
CA THR A 125 4.52 -23.73 50.90
C THR A 125 4.19 -23.27 52.33
N VAL A 126 3.09 -22.51 52.47
CA VAL A 126 2.09 -22.37 53.56
C VAL A 126 1.68 -20.89 53.63
N SER A 127 0.56 -20.49 53.00
CA SER A 127 -0.85 -20.59 53.45
C SER A 127 -1.32 -19.37 54.23
N GLY A 128 -2.33 -18.68 53.69
CA GLY A 128 -3.07 -17.61 54.36
C GLY A 128 -4.19 -17.06 53.46
N ASN A 129 -5.33 -17.74 53.44
CA ASN A 129 -6.56 -17.32 52.75
C ASN A 129 -7.11 -15.99 53.30
N ASN A 130 -7.66 -15.14 52.43
CA ASN A 130 -9.09 -14.79 52.49
C ASN A 130 -9.59 -13.95 51.31
N ALA A 131 -10.67 -14.48 50.73
CA ALA A 131 -11.89 -13.79 50.29
C ALA A 131 -11.82 -12.80 49.10
N ALA A 132 -12.23 -13.34 47.96
CA ALA A 132 -13.35 -12.87 47.15
C ALA A 132 -13.39 -11.37 46.77
N GLN A 133 -12.99 -11.11 45.53
CA GLN A 133 -13.84 -10.37 44.61
C GLN A 133 -13.80 -11.09 43.27
N GLU A 134 -14.94 -11.69 42.92
CA GLU A 134 -15.30 -11.94 41.52
C GLU A 134 -15.22 -10.58 40.82
N LYS A 135 -14.19 -10.39 39.99
CA LYS A 135 -14.28 -9.44 38.89
C LYS A 135 -14.76 -10.25 37.71
N GLU A 136 -15.97 -9.92 37.29
CA GLU A 136 -16.45 -10.21 35.94
C GLU A 136 -15.34 -9.84 34.96
N ASP A 137 -14.98 -10.80 34.10
CA ASP A 137 -14.07 -10.61 32.98
C ASP A 137 -14.74 -9.67 31.97
N ASP A 138 -14.63 -8.37 32.20
CA ASP A 138 -14.73 -7.37 31.15
C ASP A 138 -13.46 -7.48 30.30
N ALA A 139 -13.49 -8.39 29.34
CA ALA A 139 -12.57 -8.44 28.22
C ALA A 139 -12.81 -7.23 27.31
N ALA A 140 -12.51 -6.03 27.80
CA ALA A 140 -12.32 -4.86 26.96
C ALA A 140 -10.85 -4.81 26.58
N GLY A 141 -10.51 -5.55 25.52
CA GLY A 141 -9.24 -5.37 24.83
C GLY A 141 -9.21 -3.97 24.21
N GLY A 142 -8.65 -3.02 24.94
CA GLY A 142 -8.53 -1.62 24.53
C GLY A 142 -7.08 -1.23 24.29
N MET A 143 -6.87 -0.02 23.78
CA MET A 143 -5.53 0.59 23.68
C MET A 143 -4.80 0.57 25.04
N PRO A 144 -3.45 0.55 25.04
CA PRO A 144 -2.65 0.73 26.25
C PRO A 144 -3.14 1.92 27.08
N GLN A 145 -3.14 1.78 28.42
CA GLN A 145 -3.62 2.85 29.32
C GLN A 145 -2.76 4.12 29.28
N GLU A 146 -1.50 4.00 28.86
CA GLU A 146 -0.57 5.12 28.69
C GLU A 146 -0.09 5.16 27.24
N GLU A 147 -0.05 6.37 26.67
CA GLU A 147 0.52 6.64 25.35
C GLU A 147 2.02 6.34 25.35
N PRO A 148 2.51 5.39 24.52
CA PRO A 148 3.93 5.15 24.40
C PRO A 148 4.58 6.33 23.66
N PRO A 149 5.86 6.63 23.89
CA PRO A 149 6.57 7.62 23.07
C PRO A 149 6.61 7.17 21.60
N TYR A 150 6.19 8.06 20.69
CA TYR A 150 6.10 7.74 19.27
C TYR A 150 7.48 7.37 18.68
N GLY A 151 7.52 6.27 17.94
CA GLY A 151 8.70 5.83 17.19
C GLY A 151 9.86 5.29 18.04
N GLU A 152 9.73 5.26 19.38
CA GLU A 152 10.74 4.64 20.23
C GLU A 152 10.69 3.11 20.14
N ASN A 153 11.84 2.48 20.38
CA ASN A 153 12.00 1.02 20.41
C ASN A 153 11.61 0.28 19.11
N ARG A 154 11.66 0.97 17.96
CA ARG A 154 11.62 0.31 16.65
C ARG A 154 12.79 -0.68 16.54
N PRO A 155 12.53 -1.96 16.25
CA PRO A 155 13.59 -2.96 16.13
C PRO A 155 14.62 -2.60 15.06
N GLU A 156 15.89 -2.83 15.35
CA GLU A 156 16.95 -2.83 14.34
C GLU A 156 16.87 -4.10 13.47
N PRO A 157 17.32 -4.06 12.21
CA PRO A 157 17.37 -5.26 11.38
C PRO A 157 18.32 -6.29 12.00
N LEU A 158 17.94 -7.57 11.94
CA LEU A 158 18.70 -8.72 12.46
C LEU A 158 20.04 -8.92 11.75
N ARG A 159 20.12 -8.45 10.50
CA ARG A 159 21.32 -8.42 9.65
C ARG A 159 21.15 -7.38 8.54
N GLY A 160 22.24 -7.01 7.89
CA GLY A 160 22.15 -6.29 6.61
C GLY A 160 21.89 -7.24 5.42
N SER A 161 21.42 -6.64 4.33
CA SER A 161 21.38 -7.24 3.00
C SER A 161 22.80 -7.53 2.50
N THR A 162 22.97 -8.69 1.88
CA THR A 162 24.21 -9.07 1.19
C THR A 162 24.35 -8.31 -0.14
N GLU A 163 25.57 -8.26 -0.67
CA GLU A 163 25.83 -7.66 -1.99
C GLU A 163 25.03 -8.35 -3.10
N GLU A 164 24.86 -9.68 -3.04
CA GLU A 164 24.07 -10.43 -4.01
C GLU A 164 22.58 -10.08 -3.94
N GLU A 165 22.04 -9.97 -2.72
CA GLU A 165 20.65 -9.55 -2.50
C GLU A 165 20.41 -8.13 -3.04
N TYR A 166 21.36 -7.23 -2.80
CA TYR A 166 21.34 -5.86 -3.33
C TYR A 166 21.34 -5.84 -4.87
N LEU A 167 22.32 -6.51 -5.49
CA LEU A 167 22.47 -6.52 -6.96
C LEU A 167 21.33 -7.24 -7.68
N SER A 168 20.66 -8.18 -6.99
CA SER A 168 19.55 -8.96 -7.55
C SER A 168 18.17 -8.42 -7.17
N HIS A 169 18.11 -7.30 -6.44
CA HIS A 169 16.87 -6.71 -5.92
C HIS A 169 16.02 -7.68 -5.09
N ILE A 170 16.68 -8.54 -4.31
CA ILE A 170 16.02 -9.45 -3.38
C ILE A 170 15.67 -8.64 -2.12
N SER A 171 14.38 -8.62 -1.77
CA SER A 171 13.92 -8.04 -0.50
C SER A 171 14.04 -9.11 0.58
N ALA A 172 15.25 -9.27 1.10
CA ALA A 172 15.55 -10.24 2.13
C ALA A 172 14.72 -9.98 3.39
N ASP A 173 14.27 -11.06 4.02
CA ASP A 173 13.70 -10.97 5.36
C ASP A 173 14.82 -10.79 6.38
N ILE A 174 15.04 -9.53 6.74
CA ILE A 174 16.07 -9.10 7.69
C ILE A 174 15.48 -8.69 9.05
N TYR A 175 14.16 -8.74 9.21
CA TYR A 175 13.48 -8.39 10.47
C TYR A 175 12.83 -9.61 11.15
N GLY A 176 12.52 -10.66 10.40
CA GLY A 176 11.74 -11.78 10.90
C GLY A 176 10.30 -11.39 11.21
N ASP A 177 9.52 -12.31 11.77
CA ASP A 177 8.09 -12.13 12.00
C ASP A 177 7.75 -11.44 13.33
N ALA A 178 8.73 -11.02 14.14
CA ALA A 178 8.51 -10.45 15.47
C ALA A 178 7.57 -9.23 15.46
N GLY A 179 7.69 -8.36 14.44
CA GLY A 179 6.79 -7.21 14.25
C GLY A 179 5.35 -7.64 13.96
N VAL A 180 5.18 -8.69 13.14
CA VAL A 180 3.86 -9.28 12.83
C VAL A 180 3.24 -9.89 14.09
N GLN A 181 4.02 -10.65 14.88
CA GLN A 181 3.54 -11.25 16.12
C GLN A 181 3.09 -10.17 17.12
N LYS A 182 3.90 -9.12 17.31
CA LYS A 182 3.55 -7.98 18.17
C LYS A 182 2.28 -7.27 17.69
N ALA A 183 2.17 -7.01 16.39
CA ALA A 183 0.98 -6.36 15.82
C ALA A 183 -0.30 -7.20 16.04
N ALA A 184 -0.19 -8.53 15.93
CA ALA A 184 -1.30 -9.45 16.13
C ALA A 184 -1.81 -9.53 17.59
N GLU A 185 -1.05 -9.03 18.57
CA GLU A 185 -1.50 -8.95 19.97
C GLU A 185 -2.61 -7.91 20.17
N TYR A 186 -2.77 -6.95 19.25
CA TYR A 186 -3.84 -5.96 19.36
C TYR A 186 -5.22 -6.60 19.12
N PRO A 187 -6.15 -6.48 20.08
CA PRO A 187 -7.46 -7.13 20.03
C PRO A 187 -8.45 -6.31 19.19
N PHE A 188 -8.31 -6.36 17.86
CA PHE A 188 -9.24 -5.69 16.96
C PHE A 188 -10.70 -6.14 17.18
N VAL A 189 -11.63 -5.23 16.88
CA VAL A 189 -13.08 -5.46 17.00
C VAL A 189 -13.79 -5.38 15.65
N ALA A 190 -14.90 -6.09 15.52
CA ALA A 190 -15.78 -5.96 14.35
C ALA A 190 -16.52 -4.62 14.38
N VAL A 191 -16.64 -3.99 13.22
CA VAL A 191 -17.25 -2.68 13.00
C VAL A 191 -18.16 -2.70 11.77
N ASP A 192 -19.01 -1.69 11.64
CA ASP A 192 -19.79 -1.44 10.42
C ASP A 192 -19.11 -0.38 9.54
N GLU A 193 -19.68 -0.10 8.36
CA GLU A 193 -19.11 0.84 7.39
C GLU A 193 -18.94 2.26 7.93
N SER A 194 -19.78 2.69 8.88
CA SER A 194 -19.69 4.04 9.46
C SER A 194 -18.41 4.28 10.25
N TYR A 195 -17.72 3.20 10.66
CA TYR A 195 -16.39 3.30 11.26
C TYR A 195 -15.34 3.93 10.33
N PHE A 196 -15.56 3.87 9.01
CA PHE A 196 -14.63 4.41 8.03
C PHE A 196 -14.91 5.87 7.66
N ASP A 197 -16.01 6.50 8.11
CA ASP A 197 -16.46 7.86 7.74
C ASP A 197 -15.38 8.96 7.90
N ASP A 198 -14.45 8.75 8.83
CA ASP A 198 -13.29 9.58 9.17
C ASP A 198 -11.95 8.95 8.72
N ALA A 199 -11.96 8.04 7.75
CA ALA A 199 -10.79 7.35 7.23
C ALA A 199 -10.28 7.94 5.90
N LEU A 200 -8.96 7.93 5.75
CA LEU A 200 -8.24 8.23 4.52
C LEU A 200 -7.49 6.97 4.05
N PHE A 201 -7.72 6.53 2.82
CA PHE A 201 -6.96 5.44 2.19
C PHE A 201 -5.92 6.00 1.23
N ILE A 202 -4.67 5.59 1.40
CA ILE A 202 -3.55 5.94 0.52
C ILE A 202 -3.01 4.66 -0.11
N GLY A 203 -2.94 4.58 -1.44
CA GLY A 203 -2.45 3.36 -2.06
C GLY A 203 -2.28 3.34 -3.57
N ASP A 204 -1.87 2.18 -4.07
CA ASP A 204 -1.59 1.95 -5.49
C ASP A 204 -2.81 1.42 -6.28
N SER A 205 -2.57 0.77 -7.42
CA SER A 205 -3.62 0.19 -8.27
C SER A 205 -4.51 -0.83 -7.57
N ARG A 206 -4.04 -1.48 -6.50
CA ARG A 206 -4.88 -2.40 -5.73
C ARG A 206 -5.87 -1.63 -4.86
N THR A 207 -5.43 -0.52 -4.27
CA THR A 207 -6.33 0.38 -3.52
C THR A 207 -7.32 1.09 -4.44
N VAL A 208 -6.93 1.37 -5.70
CA VAL A 208 -7.89 1.77 -6.75
C VAL A 208 -8.96 0.69 -6.95
N GLY A 209 -8.58 -0.60 -6.96
CA GLY A 209 -9.55 -1.70 -7.01
C GLY A 209 -10.53 -1.71 -5.82
N LEU A 210 -10.03 -1.46 -4.60
CA LEU A 210 -10.90 -1.34 -3.42
C LEU A 210 -11.88 -0.17 -3.56
N HIS A 211 -11.42 0.98 -4.04
CA HIS A 211 -12.25 2.16 -4.30
C HIS A 211 -13.31 1.91 -5.38
N ASP A 212 -12.91 1.33 -6.52
CA ASP A 212 -13.76 1.22 -7.72
C ASP A 212 -14.79 0.08 -7.62
N TYR A 213 -14.50 -0.97 -6.85
CA TYR A 213 -15.29 -2.20 -6.82
C TYR A 213 -15.99 -2.48 -5.49
N THR A 214 -15.93 -1.56 -4.52
CA THR A 214 -16.69 -1.65 -3.26
C THR A 214 -17.40 -0.34 -2.98
N ASP A 215 -18.39 -0.39 -2.09
CA ASP A 215 -19.11 0.78 -1.55
C ASP A 215 -18.34 1.48 -0.41
N LEU A 216 -17.12 1.04 -0.08
CA LEU A 216 -16.29 1.70 0.95
C LEU A 216 -15.93 3.14 0.57
N SER A 217 -15.93 3.47 -0.73
CA SER A 217 -15.75 4.83 -1.24
C SER A 217 -16.89 5.79 -0.88
N GLU A 218 -18.05 5.28 -0.45
CA GLU A 218 -19.14 6.10 0.11
C GLU A 218 -18.87 6.51 1.57
N HIS A 219 -17.95 5.79 2.24
CA HIS A 219 -17.63 5.93 3.65
C HIS A 219 -16.20 6.40 3.91
N ALA A 220 -15.32 6.56 2.92
CA ALA A 220 -13.94 7.01 3.17
C ALA A 220 -13.39 7.85 2.02
N ASP A 221 -12.39 8.67 2.30
CA ASP A 221 -11.65 9.38 1.26
C ASP A 221 -10.49 8.53 0.72
N PHE A 222 -10.24 8.61 -0.58
CA PHE A 222 -9.20 7.83 -1.26
C PHE A 222 -8.19 8.71 -1.99
N LEU A 223 -6.91 8.55 -1.65
CA LEU A 223 -5.75 9.07 -2.37
C LEU A 223 -4.99 7.88 -2.96
N CYS A 224 -5.55 7.30 -4.01
CA CYS A 224 -4.95 6.18 -4.71
C CYS A 224 -4.65 6.48 -6.17
N LYS A 225 -3.58 5.87 -6.68
CA LYS A 225 -3.15 6.05 -8.08
C LYS A 225 -2.50 4.77 -8.60
N THR A 226 -2.78 4.43 -9.85
CA THR A 226 -2.09 3.35 -10.55
C THR A 226 -0.57 3.54 -10.49
N SER A 227 0.13 2.49 -10.07
CA SER A 227 1.60 2.48 -9.93
C SER A 227 2.16 3.49 -8.89
N LEU A 228 1.35 3.93 -7.92
CA LEU A 228 1.87 4.70 -6.78
C LEU A 228 2.97 3.89 -6.08
N THR A 229 4.01 4.61 -5.64
CA THR A 229 5.08 4.05 -4.83
C THR A 229 5.22 4.85 -3.54
N ILE A 230 5.72 4.26 -2.45
CA ILE A 230 6.12 4.90 -1.20
C ILE A 230 7.01 6.13 -1.43
N TYR A 231 7.89 6.08 -2.44
CA TYR A 231 8.76 7.20 -2.83
C TYR A 231 8.00 8.42 -3.37
N LYS A 232 6.71 8.28 -3.67
CA LYS A 232 5.87 9.33 -4.24
C LYS A 232 4.66 9.68 -3.38
N VAL A 233 4.38 8.94 -2.29
CA VAL A 233 3.18 9.15 -1.48
C VAL A 233 3.01 10.61 -1.05
N LEU A 234 4.08 11.23 -0.54
CA LEU A 234 4.04 12.60 -0.03
C LEU A 234 3.95 13.67 -1.14
N ASP A 235 4.55 13.40 -2.30
CA ASP A 235 4.71 14.38 -3.39
C ASP A 235 3.65 14.24 -4.51
N GLU A 236 2.91 13.14 -4.53
CA GLU A 236 1.93 12.87 -5.58
C GLU A 236 0.74 13.82 -5.47
N ASN A 237 0.37 14.41 -6.62
CA ASN A 237 -0.83 15.23 -6.72
C ASN A 237 -1.97 14.37 -7.26
N PHE A 238 -2.87 13.97 -6.37
CA PHE A 238 -4.02 13.13 -6.69
C PHE A 238 -5.08 13.98 -7.40
N LYS A 239 -5.42 13.58 -8.62
CA LYS A 239 -6.30 14.34 -9.52
C LYS A 239 -7.61 14.69 -8.82
N GLY A 240 -7.86 15.99 -8.64
CA GLY A 240 -9.09 16.52 -8.03
C GLY A 240 -9.03 16.69 -6.51
N MET A 241 -8.06 16.10 -5.82
CA MET A 241 -7.93 16.14 -4.36
C MET A 241 -6.75 17.02 -3.90
N GLY A 242 -5.62 16.93 -4.60
CA GLY A 242 -4.36 17.59 -4.23
C GLY A 242 -3.32 16.61 -3.69
N THR A 243 -2.30 17.12 -2.99
CA THR A 243 -1.32 16.28 -2.29
C THR A 243 -1.87 15.77 -0.96
N VAL A 244 -1.20 14.78 -0.36
CA VAL A 244 -1.57 14.28 0.98
C VAL A 244 -1.56 15.40 2.01
N GLU A 245 -0.54 16.25 2.00
CA GLU A 245 -0.44 17.41 2.90
C GLU A 245 -1.63 18.36 2.75
N GLU A 246 -2.03 18.67 1.51
CA GLU A 246 -3.18 19.55 1.23
C GLU A 246 -4.49 18.94 1.71
N VAL A 247 -4.64 17.62 1.66
CA VAL A 247 -5.84 16.91 2.10
C VAL A 247 -5.92 16.87 3.62
N LEU A 248 -4.82 16.50 4.31
CA LEU A 248 -4.77 16.48 5.78
C LEU A 248 -4.96 17.89 6.40
N LYS A 249 -4.56 18.95 5.70
CA LYS A 249 -4.84 20.34 6.14
C LYS A 249 -6.32 20.75 6.02
N LYS A 250 -7.12 20.08 5.19
CA LYS A 250 -8.52 20.44 4.91
C LYS A 250 -9.51 19.64 5.75
N LYS A 251 -9.18 18.40 6.10
CA LYS A 251 -10.02 17.49 6.86
C LYS A 251 -9.14 16.74 7.85
N GLN A 252 -9.60 16.67 9.10
CA GLN A 252 -8.97 15.85 10.14
C GLN A 252 -9.53 14.43 10.01
N TYR A 253 -8.64 13.43 10.02
CA TYR A 253 -9.02 12.03 9.91
C TYR A 253 -8.75 11.33 11.24
N GLY A 254 -9.66 10.46 11.69
CA GLY A 254 -9.32 9.59 12.82
C GLY A 254 -8.39 8.46 12.41
N LYS A 255 -8.37 8.08 11.12
CA LYS A 255 -7.62 6.93 10.61
C LYS A 255 -7.01 7.19 9.23
N ILE A 256 -5.76 6.77 9.04
CA ILE A 256 -5.08 6.78 7.75
C ILE A 256 -4.62 5.35 7.43
N TYR A 257 -5.24 4.74 6.43
CA TYR A 257 -4.85 3.43 5.90
C TYR A 257 -3.84 3.60 4.78
N ILE A 258 -2.72 2.88 4.83
CA ILE A 258 -1.72 2.91 3.76
C ILE A 258 -1.40 1.51 3.25
N MET A 259 -1.56 1.30 1.94
CA MET A 259 -1.10 0.09 1.25
C MET A 259 -0.36 0.44 -0.05
N VAL A 260 0.97 0.48 0.06
CA VAL A 260 1.92 0.57 -1.06
C VAL A 260 3.09 -0.37 -0.78
N GLY A 261 3.81 -0.80 -1.81
CA GLY A 261 5.01 -1.61 -1.61
C GLY A 261 5.29 -2.64 -2.69
N ILE A 262 4.30 -2.99 -3.52
CA ILE A 262 4.52 -3.94 -4.63
C ILE A 262 5.28 -3.30 -5.79
N ASN A 263 5.01 -2.02 -6.11
CA ASN A 263 5.59 -1.34 -7.27
C ASN A 263 7.09 -1.02 -7.13
N GLU A 264 7.61 -1.13 -5.92
CA GLU A 264 8.99 -0.94 -5.57
C GLU A 264 9.73 -2.27 -5.58
N LEU A 265 9.04 -3.41 -5.75
CA LEU A 265 9.72 -4.68 -5.94
C LEU A 265 10.58 -4.54 -7.20
N GLY A 266 11.88 -4.75 -7.05
CA GLY A 266 12.87 -4.50 -8.12
C GLY A 266 13.62 -3.18 -8.00
N ARG A 267 13.37 -2.41 -6.94
CA ARG A 267 14.12 -1.21 -6.60
C ARG A 267 14.58 -1.26 -5.14
N GLY A 268 15.87 -1.04 -4.93
CA GLY A 268 16.48 -1.00 -3.60
C GLY A 268 16.40 -2.34 -2.88
N THR A 269 16.84 -2.34 -1.61
CA THR A 269 16.71 -3.46 -0.68
C THR A 269 15.57 -3.26 0.31
N THR A 270 15.38 -4.22 1.21
CA THR A 270 14.47 -4.08 2.35
C THR A 270 14.83 -2.85 3.20
N GLU A 271 16.11 -2.54 3.39
CA GLU A 271 16.54 -1.34 4.11
C GLU A 271 16.15 -0.04 3.41
N ASP A 272 16.40 0.08 2.09
CA ASP A 272 16.03 1.28 1.32
C ASP A 272 14.52 1.52 1.35
N PHE A 273 13.76 0.44 1.24
CA PHE A 273 12.31 0.45 1.30
C PHE A 273 11.83 0.85 2.71
N MET A 274 12.34 0.20 3.75
CA MET A 274 11.97 0.44 5.14
C MET A 274 12.30 1.87 5.58
N ALA A 275 13.48 2.39 5.23
CA ALA A 275 13.87 3.76 5.53
C ALA A 275 12.88 4.77 4.92
N LYS A 276 12.51 4.57 3.64
CA LYS A 276 11.53 5.46 3.01
C LYS A 276 10.12 5.27 3.57
N TYR A 277 9.72 4.05 3.90
CA TYR A 277 8.41 3.79 4.50
C TYR A 277 8.29 4.48 5.85
N THR A 278 9.33 4.37 6.68
CA THR A 278 9.45 5.03 7.98
C THR A 278 9.32 6.55 7.83
N GLU A 279 10.07 7.16 6.90
CA GLU A 279 9.98 8.60 6.60
C GLU A 279 8.55 9.02 6.26
N VAL A 280 7.85 8.24 5.43
CA VAL A 280 6.47 8.54 5.03
C VAL A 280 5.52 8.47 6.22
N VAL A 281 5.53 7.38 7.00
CA VAL A 281 4.60 7.26 8.14
C VAL A 281 4.90 8.27 9.25
N ASP A 282 6.17 8.60 9.48
CA ASP A 282 6.56 9.64 10.44
C ASP A 282 6.07 11.01 9.99
N THR A 283 6.14 11.31 8.70
CA THR A 283 5.61 12.56 8.14
C THR A 283 4.07 12.61 8.25
N LEU A 284 3.38 11.49 7.98
CA LEU A 284 1.93 11.42 8.14
C LEU A 284 1.51 11.66 9.59
N HIS A 285 2.21 11.06 10.55
CA HIS A 285 1.95 11.27 11.97
C HIS A 285 2.27 12.72 12.40
N GLU A 286 3.34 13.34 11.88
CA GLU A 286 3.64 14.74 12.15
C GLU A 286 2.54 15.69 11.62
N TRP A 287 1.98 15.38 10.45
CA TRP A 287 0.92 16.19 9.84
C TRP A 287 -0.46 15.99 10.47
N ASP A 288 -0.77 14.79 10.97
CA ASP A 288 -2.01 14.47 11.67
C ASP A 288 -1.73 13.56 12.90
N PRO A 289 -1.28 14.13 14.03
CA PRO A 289 -0.84 13.35 15.20
C PRO A 289 -1.97 12.62 15.92
N ASP A 290 -3.21 13.07 15.74
CA ASP A 290 -4.39 12.44 16.33
C ASP A 290 -4.84 11.20 15.53
N ALA A 291 -4.57 11.16 14.22
CA ALA A 291 -4.91 10.05 13.36
C ALA A 291 -4.15 8.77 13.72
N ARG A 292 -4.86 7.64 13.75
CA ARG A 292 -4.23 6.32 13.80
C ARG A 292 -3.78 5.93 12.41
N ILE A 293 -2.52 5.52 12.26
CA ILE A 293 -2.00 5.03 10.98
C ILE A 293 -2.13 3.52 10.95
N ILE A 294 -2.79 2.97 9.95
CA ILE A 294 -2.97 1.55 9.74
C ILE A 294 -2.17 1.16 8.49
N ILE A 295 -1.02 0.53 8.73
CA ILE A 295 -0.20 -0.04 7.66
C ILE A 295 -0.81 -1.39 7.27
N GLN A 296 -1.12 -1.53 5.98
CA GLN A 296 -1.62 -2.78 5.43
C GLN A 296 -0.46 -3.57 4.81
N GLY A 297 -0.35 -4.84 5.16
CA GLY A 297 0.58 -5.76 4.53
C GLY A 297 0.40 -5.77 3.01
N ILE A 298 1.51 -5.74 2.27
CA ILE A 298 1.50 -5.83 0.82
C ILE A 298 0.84 -7.16 0.45
N MET A 299 -0.23 -7.07 -0.35
CA MET A 299 -0.92 -8.24 -0.87
C MET A 299 0.03 -9.12 -1.69
N LYS A 300 0.06 -10.41 -1.36
CA LYS A 300 0.82 -11.46 -2.03
C LYS A 300 0.34 -11.65 -3.47
N VAL A 301 1.17 -12.34 -4.24
CA VAL A 301 0.86 -12.74 -5.61
C VAL A 301 0.49 -14.22 -5.64
N SER A 302 -0.10 -14.68 -6.76
CA SER A 302 -0.49 -16.08 -6.86
C SER A 302 0.72 -17.00 -6.94
N LYS A 303 0.49 -18.30 -6.72
CA LYS A 303 1.58 -19.30 -6.73
C LYS A 303 2.37 -19.31 -8.04
N LYS A 304 1.69 -19.07 -9.17
CA LYS A 304 2.31 -19.02 -10.48
C LYS A 304 3.31 -17.87 -10.57
N LYS A 305 2.91 -16.68 -10.15
CA LYS A 305 3.76 -15.49 -10.17
C LYS A 305 4.93 -15.61 -9.20
N ASP A 306 4.66 -16.11 -7.99
CA ASP A 306 5.68 -16.44 -6.98
C ASP A 306 6.79 -17.35 -7.53
N THR A 307 6.42 -18.36 -8.30
CA THR A 307 7.37 -19.35 -8.84
C THR A 307 8.13 -18.86 -10.08
N GLU A 308 7.49 -18.06 -10.93
CA GLU A 308 8.04 -17.66 -12.23
C GLU A 308 8.82 -16.33 -12.19
N ASP A 309 8.54 -15.45 -11.24
CA ASP A 309 9.12 -14.10 -11.17
C ASP A 309 10.19 -13.98 -10.08
N LYS A 310 11.37 -13.48 -10.46
CA LYS A 310 12.51 -13.32 -9.52
C LYS A 310 12.35 -12.14 -8.56
N VAL A 311 11.50 -11.19 -8.90
CA VAL A 311 11.38 -9.91 -8.22
C VAL A 311 10.00 -9.79 -7.56
N PHE A 312 8.94 -10.05 -8.31
CA PHE A 312 7.57 -9.96 -7.86
C PHE A 312 7.09 -11.32 -7.35
N ASN A 313 7.62 -11.76 -6.20
CA ASN A 313 7.28 -13.03 -5.55
C ASN A 313 6.97 -12.87 -4.06
N ASN A 314 6.41 -13.92 -3.46
CA ASN A 314 5.92 -13.87 -2.09
C ASN A 314 7.04 -13.82 -1.06
N SER A 315 8.25 -14.31 -1.39
CA SER A 315 9.42 -14.18 -0.51
C SER A 315 9.81 -12.71 -0.34
N ASN A 316 9.93 -11.96 -1.43
CA ASN A 316 10.27 -10.54 -1.38
C ASN A 316 9.17 -9.70 -0.72
N ILE A 317 7.89 -10.03 -1.01
CA ILE A 317 6.74 -9.40 -0.36
C ILE A 317 6.76 -9.65 1.15
N THR A 318 7.03 -10.89 1.57
CA THR A 318 7.10 -11.26 2.99
C THR A 318 8.21 -10.49 3.71
N GLY A 319 9.41 -10.40 3.13
CA GLY A 319 10.51 -9.63 3.73
C GLY A 319 10.16 -8.15 3.94
N ARG A 320 9.38 -7.54 3.04
CA ARG A 320 8.89 -6.17 3.18
C ARG A 320 7.76 -6.04 4.21
N ASN A 321 6.82 -6.98 4.21
CA ASN A 321 5.73 -7.01 5.19
C ASN A 321 6.27 -7.15 6.61
N HIS A 322 7.23 -8.06 6.82
CA HIS A 322 7.94 -8.22 8.08
C HIS A 322 8.61 -6.92 8.53
N ALA A 323 9.29 -6.22 7.61
CA ALA A 323 9.91 -4.93 7.90
C ALA A 323 8.89 -3.87 8.33
N ILE A 324 7.86 -3.60 7.53
CA ILE A 324 6.89 -2.53 7.84
C ILE A 324 6.02 -2.85 9.05
N ALA A 325 5.77 -4.13 9.35
CA ALA A 325 5.07 -4.53 10.57
C ALA A 325 5.82 -4.12 11.85
N THR A 326 7.14 -3.95 11.79
CA THR A 326 7.94 -3.48 12.94
C THR A 326 7.67 -2.03 13.33
N LEU A 327 7.01 -1.25 12.46
CA LEU A 327 6.59 0.13 12.76
C LEU A 327 5.39 0.19 13.72
N ALA A 328 4.64 -0.90 13.85
CA ALA A 328 3.47 -0.95 14.71
C ALA A 328 3.85 -0.89 16.20
N ASP A 329 3.22 0.05 16.90
CA ASP A 329 3.28 0.19 18.35
C ASP A 329 1.96 -0.18 19.04
N ASN A 330 0.92 -0.51 18.25
CA ASN A 330 -0.44 -0.81 18.71
C ASN A 330 -1.08 0.34 19.51
N TYR A 331 -0.63 1.58 19.26
CA TYR A 331 -1.23 2.79 19.81
C TYR A 331 -1.39 3.88 18.74
N HIS A 332 -0.31 4.31 18.09
CA HIS A 332 -0.32 5.29 17.00
C HIS A 332 -0.37 4.58 15.65
N ILE A 333 0.46 3.54 15.50
CA ILE A 333 0.62 2.76 14.27
C ILE A 333 0.16 1.33 14.53
N PHE A 334 -0.74 0.88 13.67
CA PHE A 334 -1.24 -0.49 13.63
C PHE A 334 -0.79 -1.15 12.34
N TYR A 335 -0.62 -2.47 12.39
CA TYR A 335 -0.37 -3.28 11.21
C TYR A 335 -1.47 -4.33 11.06
N ILE A 336 -2.01 -4.46 9.86
CA ILE A 336 -2.99 -5.49 9.51
C ILE A 336 -2.54 -6.22 8.25
N ASP A 337 -2.68 -7.54 8.22
CA ASP A 337 -2.29 -8.35 7.07
C ASP A 337 -3.51 -8.88 6.31
N MET A 338 -3.91 -8.15 5.27
CA MET A 338 -5.07 -8.50 4.46
C MET A 338 -4.89 -9.83 3.70
N ASN A 339 -3.67 -10.35 3.63
CA ASN A 339 -3.41 -11.67 3.05
C ASN A 339 -4.20 -12.79 3.74
N GLU A 340 -4.60 -12.62 5.01
CA GLU A 340 -5.51 -13.53 5.74
C GLU A 340 -6.83 -13.78 4.99
N ALA A 341 -7.32 -12.81 4.21
CA ALA A 341 -8.61 -12.88 3.55
C ALA A 341 -8.56 -13.37 2.10
N VAL A 342 -7.39 -13.25 1.45
CA VAL A 342 -7.27 -13.49 0.00
C VAL A 342 -6.28 -14.58 -0.37
N CYS A 343 -5.45 -15.04 0.57
CA CYS A 343 -4.55 -16.15 0.32
C CYS A 343 -5.23 -17.51 0.46
N ASP A 344 -4.74 -18.48 -0.31
CA ASP A 344 -5.06 -19.90 -0.17
C ASP A 344 -4.33 -20.56 1.02
N GLU A 345 -4.59 -21.85 1.25
CA GLU A 345 -3.96 -22.64 2.32
C GLU A 345 -2.42 -22.75 2.18
N GLU A 346 -1.87 -22.50 0.98
CA GLU A 346 -0.43 -22.47 0.73
C GLU A 346 0.17 -21.06 0.96
N GLY A 347 -0.66 -20.08 1.34
CA GLY A 347 -0.24 -18.72 1.64
C GLY A 347 0.06 -17.87 0.41
N ASN A 348 -0.51 -18.20 -0.76
CA ASN A 348 -0.42 -17.41 -2.00
C ASN A 348 -1.77 -16.77 -2.31
N LEU A 349 -1.79 -15.66 -3.05
CA LEU A 349 -3.07 -15.10 -3.52
C LEU A 349 -3.84 -16.18 -4.29
N ASN A 350 -5.09 -16.45 -3.87
CA ASN A 350 -5.90 -17.49 -4.47
C ASN A 350 -6.02 -17.24 -5.98
N ALA A 351 -5.67 -18.24 -6.79
CA ALA A 351 -5.64 -18.14 -8.24
C ALA A 351 -7.02 -17.90 -8.86
N GLU A 352 -8.11 -18.20 -8.16
CA GLU A 352 -9.48 -17.88 -8.60
C GLU A 352 -9.80 -16.39 -8.42
N TYR A 353 -9.06 -15.69 -7.55
CA TYR A 353 -9.33 -14.29 -7.23
C TYR A 353 -8.61 -13.31 -8.14
N THR A 354 -7.75 -13.80 -9.03
CA THR A 354 -6.90 -12.97 -9.89
C THR A 354 -6.81 -13.53 -11.30
N HIS A 355 -6.79 -12.65 -12.30
CA HIS A 355 -6.52 -13.03 -13.69
C HIS A 355 -5.04 -12.82 -14.08
N ASP A 356 -4.44 -11.72 -13.61
CA ASP A 356 -3.07 -11.33 -13.95
C ASP A 356 -2.03 -11.77 -12.92
N GLN A 357 -2.46 -12.55 -11.92
CA GLN A 357 -1.66 -13.09 -10.82
C GLN A 357 -1.23 -12.05 -9.76
N ILE A 358 -1.71 -10.80 -9.85
CA ILE A 358 -1.29 -9.68 -9.01
C ILE A 358 -2.48 -8.91 -8.42
N HIS A 359 -3.49 -8.60 -9.23
CA HIS A 359 -4.66 -7.81 -8.83
C HIS A 359 -5.85 -8.72 -8.57
N LEU A 360 -6.66 -8.34 -7.58
CA LEU A 360 -7.97 -8.94 -7.37
C LEU A 360 -8.89 -8.61 -8.56
N LEU A 361 -9.68 -9.58 -8.98
CA LEU A 361 -10.87 -9.31 -9.80
C LEU A 361 -11.86 -8.50 -8.96
N GLY A 362 -12.62 -7.61 -9.63
CA GLY A 362 -13.52 -6.66 -8.97
C GLY A 362 -14.36 -7.27 -7.84
N MET A 363 -15.05 -8.38 -8.14
CA MET A 363 -15.93 -9.10 -7.20
C MET A 363 -15.26 -9.63 -5.92
N TYR A 364 -13.93 -9.73 -5.87
CA TYR A 364 -13.21 -10.20 -4.68
C TYR A 364 -12.65 -9.06 -3.82
N ASN A 365 -12.84 -7.79 -4.22
CA ASN A 365 -12.48 -6.66 -3.33
C ASN A 365 -13.37 -6.61 -2.08
N ASP A 366 -14.58 -7.17 -2.12
CA ASP A 366 -15.43 -7.32 -0.93
C ASP A 366 -14.75 -8.19 0.15
N LEU A 367 -13.92 -9.16 -0.20
CA LEU A 367 -13.14 -9.93 0.80
C LEU A 367 -12.17 -9.03 1.57
N TRP A 368 -11.61 -8.02 0.90
CA TRP A 368 -10.74 -7.04 1.54
C TRP A 368 -11.55 -6.05 2.38
N LYS A 369 -12.71 -5.57 1.89
CA LYS A 369 -13.64 -4.76 2.70
C LYS A 369 -14.07 -5.51 3.97
N ASP A 370 -14.55 -6.74 3.84
CA ASP A 370 -14.98 -7.58 4.96
C ASP A 370 -13.86 -7.77 5.97
N PHE A 371 -12.63 -8.02 5.49
CA PHE A 371 -11.46 -8.09 6.36
C PHE A 371 -11.24 -6.79 7.14
N LEU A 372 -11.28 -5.63 6.49
CA LEU A 372 -11.13 -4.33 7.15
C LEU A 372 -12.19 -4.12 8.23
N MET A 373 -13.43 -4.55 7.98
CA MET A 373 -14.53 -4.48 8.96
C MET A 373 -14.29 -5.37 10.21
N THR A 374 -13.37 -6.32 10.15
CA THR A 374 -12.93 -7.09 11.35
C THR A 374 -11.79 -6.44 12.12
N LYS A 375 -11.17 -5.39 11.57
CA LYS A 375 -9.95 -4.77 12.10
C LYS A 375 -10.20 -3.37 12.69
N GLY A 376 -11.34 -3.19 13.35
CA GLY A 376 -11.65 -1.96 14.08
C GLY A 376 -10.76 -1.78 15.32
N ILE A 377 -10.34 -0.54 15.56
CA ILE A 377 -9.57 -0.11 16.73
C ILE A 377 -10.56 0.45 17.74
N SER A 378 -10.64 -0.17 18.91
CA SER A 378 -11.45 0.35 20.02
C SER A 378 -10.66 1.45 20.73
N GLY A 379 -11.19 2.68 20.68
CA GLY A 379 -10.62 3.86 21.33
C GLY A 379 -10.75 3.88 22.84
#